data_AF-A0A3M1C0H7-F1
#
_entry.id   AF-A0A3M1C0H7-F1
#
_cell.length_a   1.000
_cell.length_b   1.000
_cell.length_c   1.000
_cell.angle_alpha   90.00
_cell.angle_beta   90.00
_cell.angle_gamma   90.00
#
_symmetry.space_group_name_H-M   'P 1'
#
loop_
_entity.id
_entity.type
_entity.pdbx_description
1 polymer ?
#
loop_
_entity_poly.entity_id
_entity_poly.type
_entity_poly.pdbx_seq_one_letter_code
_entity_poly.pdbx_strand_id
1 'polypeptide(L)'
;MNSLEDQRQQIDEVNQELLKALLKRCLIVRDIFQKKAQNQRPFYDPDREQQMWQTILQEWESWEEEQKNALPKDFVIDFFSTVFKGSLSYLKKEYHKSERLR
;
A
#
# COMPACT_ATOMS: atom_id res chain seq x y z
N MET A 1 -29.27 18.77 2.64
CA MET A 1 -28.38 18.21 3.68
C MET A 1 -28.32 16.72 3.43
N ASN A 2 -27.13 16.17 3.16
CA ASN A 2 -26.96 14.72 3.14
C ASN A 2 -27.18 14.21 4.57
N SER A 3 -27.96 13.14 4.71
CA SER A 3 -28.17 12.53 6.01
C SER A 3 -26.88 11.90 6.52
N LEU A 4 -26.78 11.66 7.83
CA LEU A 4 -25.69 10.89 8.41
C LEU A 4 -25.51 9.53 7.72
N GLU A 5 -26.63 8.92 7.31
CA GLU A 5 -26.62 7.62 6.65
C GLU A 5 -26.05 7.70 5.22
N ASP A 6 -26.36 8.77 4.48
CA ASP A 6 -25.76 9.00 3.16
C ASP A 6 -24.23 9.16 3.24
N GLN A 7 -23.74 9.82 4.30
CA GLN A 7 -22.30 9.96 4.53
C GLN A 7 -21.62 8.64 4.90
N ARG A 8 -22.30 7.79 5.67
CA ARG A 8 -21.80 6.44 5.99
C ARG A 8 -21.72 5.57 4.76
N GLN A 9 -22.73 5.61 3.90
CA GLN A 9 -22.72 4.90 2.63
C GLN A 9 -21.56 5.34 1.73
N GLN A 10 -21.27 6.64 1.68
CA GLN A 10 -20.09 7.16 0.96
C GLN A 10 -18.78 6.63 1.56
N ILE A 11 -18.66 6.54 2.88
CA ILE A 11 -17.49 5.93 3.53
C ILE A 11 -17.35 4.45 3.15
N ASP A 12 -18.45 3.70 3.11
CA ASP A 12 -18.43 2.28 2.72
C ASP A 12 -17.96 2.10 1.28
N GLU A 13 -18.38 2.96 0.37
CA GLU A 13 -17.92 2.98 -1.02
C GLU A 13 -16.41 3.25 -1.11
N VAL A 14 -15.92 4.28 -0.39
CA VAL A 14 -14.48 4.58 -0.30
C VAL A 14 -13.70 3.40 0.29
N ASN A 15 -14.22 2.74 1.32
CA ASN A 15 -13.59 1.56 1.91
C ASN A 15 -13.45 0.41 0.89
N GLN A 16 -14.47 0.19 0.06
CA GLN A 16 -14.41 -0.82 -1.00
C GLN A 16 -13.36 -0.46 -2.07
N GLU A 17 -13.23 0.82 -2.43
CA GLU A 17 -12.21 1.29 -3.36
C GLU A 17 -10.79 1.12 -2.81
N LEU A 18 -10.58 1.46 -1.53
CA LEU A 18 -9.32 1.23 -0.82
C LEU A 18 -8.95 -0.27 -0.84
N LEU A 19 -9.91 -1.15 -0.57
CA LEU A 19 -9.68 -2.60 -0.61
C LEU A 19 -9.28 -3.09 -2.01
N LYS A 20 -9.94 -2.60 -3.07
CA LYS A 20 -9.60 -2.92 -4.46
C LYS A 20 -8.20 -2.42 -4.82
N ALA A 21 -7.83 -1.20 -4.39
CA ALA A 21 -6.50 -0.64 -4.61
C ALA A 21 -5.42 -1.46 -3.90
N LEU A 22 -5.67 -1.88 -2.65
CA LEU A 22 -4.77 -2.75 -1.90
C LEU A 22 -4.60 -4.12 -2.57
N LEU A 23 -5.67 -4.73 -3.06
CA LEU A 23 -5.60 -5.99 -3.82
C LEU A 23 -4.71 -5.83 -5.06
N LYS A 24 -4.96 -4.78 -5.87
CA LYS A 24 -4.15 -4.48 -7.06
C LYS A 24 -2.67 -4.33 -6.71
N ARG A 25 -2.35 -3.58 -5.64
CA ARG A 25 -0.99 -3.42 -5.13
C ARG A 25 -0.37 -4.77 -4.76
N CYS A 26 -1.09 -5.61 -4.01
CA CYS A 26 -0.58 -6.91 -3.57
C CYS A 26 -0.28 -7.86 -4.75
N LEU A 27 -1.13 -7.87 -5.78
CA LEU A 27 -0.90 -8.65 -7.00
C LEU A 27 0.38 -8.20 -7.72
N ILE A 28 0.57 -6.88 -7.88
CA ILE A 28 1.78 -6.33 -8.51
C ILE A 28 3.04 -6.71 -7.73
N VAL A 29 3.01 -6.56 -6.39
CA VAL A 29 4.16 -6.91 -5.54
C VAL A 29 4.45 -8.40 -5.61
N ARG A 30 3.43 -9.27 -5.58
CA ARG A 30 3.59 -10.72 -5.76
C ARG A 30 4.30 -11.06 -7.06
N ASP A 31 3.87 -10.45 -8.16
CA ASP A 31 4.44 -10.72 -9.48
C ASP A 31 5.90 -10.21 -9.56
N ILE A 32 6.22 -9.09 -8.91
CA ILE A 32 7.61 -8.61 -8.74
C ILE A 32 8.44 -9.62 -7.96
N PHE A 33 7.91 -10.18 -6.86
CA PHE A 33 8.60 -11.19 -6.05
C PHE A 33 8.91 -12.46 -6.85
N GLN A 34 7.94 -12.95 -7.62
CA GLN A 34 8.13 -14.12 -8.48
C GLN A 34 9.24 -13.86 -9.51
N LYS A 35 9.25 -12.68 -10.15
CA LYS A 35 10.31 -12.27 -11.08
C LYS A 35 11.67 -12.15 -10.39
N LYS A 36 11.72 -11.57 -9.18
CA LYS A 36 12.97 -11.47 -8.41
C LYS A 36 13.53 -12.85 -8.04
N ALA A 37 12.67 -13.77 -7.59
CA ALA A 37 13.06 -15.15 -7.28
C ALA A 37 13.64 -15.88 -8.50
N GLN A 38 12.98 -15.77 -9.66
CA GLN A 38 13.45 -16.37 -10.92
C GLN A 38 14.83 -15.85 -11.35
N ASN A 39 15.15 -14.60 -11.01
CA ASN A 39 16.40 -13.93 -11.37
C ASN A 39 17.42 -13.87 -10.22
N GLN A 40 17.20 -14.63 -9.13
CA GLN A 40 18.07 -14.65 -7.94
C GLN A 40 18.36 -13.25 -7.36
N ARG A 41 17.38 -12.33 -7.45
CA ARG A 41 17.49 -10.97 -6.91
C ARG A 41 16.93 -10.90 -5.49
N PRO A 42 17.50 -10.05 -4.61
CA PRO A 42 17.02 -9.89 -3.25
C PRO A 42 15.58 -9.34 -3.23
N PHE A 43 14.78 -9.90 -2.34
CA PHE A 43 13.40 -9.47 -2.12
C PHE A 43 13.32 -8.06 -1.55
N TYR A 44 14.19 -7.75 -0.57
CA TYR A 44 14.30 -6.44 0.03
C TYR A 44 15.10 -5.50 -0.89
N ASP A 45 14.59 -4.28 -1.04
CA ASP A 45 15.13 -3.25 -1.92
C ASP A 45 14.90 -1.88 -1.26
N PRO A 46 15.84 -1.44 -0.40
CA PRO A 46 15.66 -0.22 0.40
C PRO A 46 15.55 1.02 -0.47
N ASP A 47 16.29 1.07 -1.57
CA ASP A 47 16.25 2.18 -2.53
C ASP A 47 14.86 2.30 -3.16
N ARG A 48 14.26 1.15 -3.52
CA ARG A 48 12.89 1.16 -4.05
C ARG A 48 11.87 1.60 -3.00
N GLU A 49 12.01 1.20 -1.74
CA GLU A 49 11.13 1.66 -0.65
C GLU A 49 11.26 3.18 -0.43
N GLN A 50 12.48 3.70 -0.45
CA GLN A 50 12.74 5.14 -0.34
C GLN A 50 12.11 5.92 -1.51
N GLN A 51 12.25 5.42 -2.74
CA GLN A 51 11.63 6.05 -3.91
C GLN A 51 10.10 6.09 -3.80
N MET A 52 9.47 4.99 -3.35
CA MET A 52 8.01 4.96 -3.13
C MET A 52 7.58 6.01 -2.10
N TRP A 53 8.35 6.15 -1.01
CA TRP A 53 8.10 7.17 0.00
C TRP A 53 8.22 8.58 -0.55
N GLN A 54 9.27 8.86 -1.31
CA GLN A 54 9.46 10.17 -1.93
C GLN A 54 8.27 10.53 -2.83
N THR A 55 7.79 9.61 -3.65
CA THR A 55 6.61 9.85 -4.50
C THR A 55 5.35 10.16 -3.68
N ILE A 56 5.08 9.37 -2.62
CA ILE A 56 3.89 9.58 -1.78
C ILE A 56 3.96 10.93 -1.05
N LEU A 57 5.13 11.27 -0.50
CA LEU A 57 5.30 12.50 0.25
C LEU A 57 5.31 13.73 -0.66
N GLN A 58 5.87 13.64 -1.87
CA GLN A 58 5.79 14.72 -2.87
C GLN A 58 4.35 14.98 -3.30
N GLU A 59 3.57 13.92 -3.53
CA GLU A 59 2.13 14.03 -3.82
C GLU A 59 1.41 14.74 -2.67
N TRP A 60 1.60 14.29 -1.42
CA TRP A 60 1.01 14.94 -0.25
C TRP A 60 1.46 16.40 -0.10
N GLU A 61 2.74 16.71 -0.38
CA GLU A 61 3.28 18.07 -0.32
C GLU A 61 2.64 19.00 -1.36
N SER A 62 2.15 18.46 -2.48
CA SER A 62 1.47 19.21 -3.54
C SER A 62 0.02 19.57 -3.23
N TRP A 63 -0.58 18.97 -2.19
CA TRP A 63 -1.98 19.20 -1.83
C TRP A 63 -2.22 20.58 -1.21
N GLU A 64 -3.45 21.06 -1.33
CA GLU A 64 -3.93 22.27 -0.68
C GLU A 64 -3.99 22.10 0.85
N GLU A 65 -3.93 23.22 1.58
CA GLU A 65 -3.88 23.22 3.05
C GLU A 65 -5.09 22.54 3.70
N GLU A 66 -6.29 22.68 3.11
CA GLU A 66 -7.50 22.01 3.56
C GLU A 66 -7.36 20.47 3.53
N GLN A 67 -6.76 19.94 2.47
CA GLN A 67 -6.53 18.50 2.31
C GLN A 67 -5.46 17.99 3.28
N LYS A 68 -4.39 18.76 3.50
CA LYS A 68 -3.33 18.44 4.46
C LYS A 68 -3.84 18.45 5.90
N ASN A 69 -4.74 19.36 6.24
CA ASN A 69 -5.40 19.38 7.54
C ASN A 69 -6.35 18.20 7.73
N ALA A 70 -7.07 17.79 6.68
CA ALA A 70 -7.93 16.61 6.71
C ALA A 70 -7.14 15.30 6.79
N LEU A 71 -5.93 15.25 6.20
CA LEU A 71 -5.04 14.10 6.22
C LEU A 71 -3.61 14.50 6.61
N PRO A 72 -3.31 14.59 7.92
CA PRO A 72 -1.99 15.01 8.41
C PRO A 72 -0.85 14.08 7.94
N LYS A 73 0.34 14.65 7.76
CA LYS A 73 1.53 13.94 7.25
C LYS A 73 1.83 12.65 8.03
N ASP A 74 1.75 12.71 9.35
CA ASP A 74 2.05 11.57 10.23
C ASP A 74 1.08 10.40 9.99
N PHE A 75 -0.21 10.70 9.73
CA PHE A 75 -1.18 9.68 9.38
C PHE A 75 -0.83 8.99 8.06
N VAL A 76 -0.40 9.76 7.05
CA VAL A 76 0.04 9.22 5.75
C VAL A 76 1.24 8.28 5.96
N ILE A 77 2.21 8.69 6.76
CA ILE A 77 3.40 7.90 7.08
C ILE A 77 3.01 6.59 7.79
N ASP A 78 2.14 6.64 8.79
CA ASP A 78 1.73 5.44 9.54
C ASP A 78 0.93 4.47 8.66
N PHE A 79 0.01 5.00 7.85
CA PHE A 79 -0.82 4.21 6.95
C PHE A 79 0.03 3.47 5.92
N PHE A 80 0.87 4.19 5.17
CA PHE A 80 1.69 3.57 4.12
C PHE A 80 2.80 2.68 4.70
N SER A 81 3.33 2.98 5.89
CA SER A 81 4.25 2.08 6.60
C SER A 81 3.59 0.74 6.91
N THR A 82 2.33 0.77 7.35
CA THR A 82 1.55 -0.44 7.61
C THR A 82 1.30 -1.23 6.34
N VAL A 83 0.93 -0.56 5.25
CA VAL A 83 0.73 -1.18 3.93
C VAL A 83 2.02 -1.85 3.42
N PHE A 84 3.17 -1.18 3.57
CA PHE A 84 4.46 -1.71 3.11
C PHE A 84 4.86 -2.95 3.93
N LYS A 85 4.87 -2.84 5.26
CA LYS A 85 5.19 -3.94 6.17
C LYS A 85 4.24 -5.14 6.00
N GLY A 86 2.94 -4.88 5.89
CA GLY A 86 1.91 -5.90 5.70
C GLY A 86 2.13 -6.70 4.42
N SER A 87 2.38 -6.01 3.30
CA SER A 87 2.66 -6.67 2.03
C SER A 87 3.93 -7.52 2.07
N LEU A 88 5.02 -7.00 2.63
CA LEU A 88 6.28 -7.74 2.75
C LEU A 88 6.11 -9.00 3.61
N SER A 89 5.39 -8.90 4.73
CA SER A 89 5.13 -10.04 5.61
C SER A 89 4.28 -11.12 4.92
N TYR A 90 3.22 -10.72 4.22
CA TYR A 90 2.37 -11.64 3.47
C TYR A 90 3.16 -12.37 2.36
N LEU A 91 3.92 -11.63 1.53
CA LEU A 91 4.70 -12.25 0.45
C LEU A 91 5.78 -13.20 0.97
N LYS A 92 6.47 -12.88 2.07
CA LYS A 92 7.44 -13.80 2.69
C LYS A 92 6.79 -15.12 3.08
N LYS A 93 5.59 -15.09 3.69
CA LYS A 93 4.86 -16.31 4.07
C LYS A 93 4.47 -17.14 2.85
N GLU A 94 3.98 -16.51 1.79
CA GLU A 94 3.58 -17.21 0.56
C GLU A 94 4.77 -17.83 -0.17
N TYR A 95 5.93 -17.14 -0.22
CA TYR A 95 7.15 -17.68 -0.79
C TYR A 95 7.60 -18.96 -0.06
N HIS A 96 7.70 -18.92 1.26
CA HIS A 96 8.10 -20.10 2.06
C HIS A 96 7.13 -21.28 1.95
N LYS A 97 5.83 -21.03 1.74
CA LYS A 97 4.88 -22.11 1.42
C LYS A 97 5.19 -22.75 0.06
N SER A 98 5.50 -21.94 -0.95
CA SER A 98 5.77 -22.42 -2.31
C SER A 98 7.08 -23.23 -2.42
N GLU A 99 8.11 -22.90 -1.62
CA GLU A 99 9.35 -23.70 -1.54
C GLU A 99 9.15 -25.04 -0.84
N ARG A 100 8.26 -25.12 0.16
CA ARG A 100 7.96 -26.39 0.85
C ARG A 100 7.18 -27.40 0.01
N LEU A 101 6.58 -26.95 -1.09
CA LEU A 101 5.77 -27.76 -2.00
C LEU A 101 6.55 -28.18 -3.27
N ARG A 102 7.81 -27.77 -3.40
CA ARG A 102 8.74 -28.15 -4.48
C ARG A 102 9.75 -29.16 -3.96
#